data_AF-A0A661EZ84-F1
#
_entry.id   AF-A0A661EZ84-F1
#
_cell.length_a   1.000
_cell.length_b   1.000
_cell.length_c   1.000
_cell.angle_alpha   90.00
_cell.angle_beta   90.00
_cell.angle_gamma   90.00
#
_symmetry.space_group_name_H-M   'P 1'
#
loop_
_entity.id
_entity.type
_entity.pdbx_description
1 polymer ?
#
loop_
_entity_poly.entity_id
_entity_poly.type
_entity_poly.pdbx_seq_one_letter_code
_entity_poly.pdbx_strand_id
1 'polypeptide(L)'
;MLTAINHTPRVAAIQMVSGDRVEQNLQSAANLIASAVATGAQIVVLPENFAVLSADAQAKVGLAETPGAGPIQQFLLDQARKHGIYLVGGTIPLAAKTPGKVRAACLIIGPDGDILGRY
;
A
#
# COMPACT_ATOMS: atom_id res chain seq x y z
N MET A 1 -13.08 -30.98 24.06
CA MET A 1 -13.77 -29.67 24.08
C MET A 1 -13.01 -28.77 23.11
N LEU A 2 -13.43 -28.73 21.84
CA LEU A 2 -12.84 -27.86 20.82
C LEU A 2 -13.56 -26.51 20.88
N THR A 3 -12.89 -25.50 21.41
CA THR A 3 -13.39 -24.13 21.30
C THR A 3 -13.30 -23.74 19.83
N ALA A 4 -14.44 -23.54 19.17
CA ALA A 4 -14.47 -22.95 17.85
C ALA A 4 -13.87 -21.55 17.96
N ILE A 5 -12.65 -21.37 17.45
CA ILE A 5 -12.00 -20.07 17.45
C ILE A 5 -12.61 -19.29 16.28
N ASN A 6 -13.67 -18.54 16.56
CA ASN A 6 -14.14 -17.50 15.65
C ASN A 6 -13.08 -16.39 15.61
N HIS A 7 -12.10 -16.55 14.72
CA HIS A 7 -11.15 -15.50 14.42
C HIS A 7 -11.80 -14.51 13.45
N THR A 8 -12.63 -13.60 13.98
CA THR A 8 -13.01 -12.41 13.22
C THR A 8 -11.73 -11.63 12.93
N PRO A 9 -11.30 -11.48 11.66
CA PRO A 9 -10.05 -10.82 11.35
C PRO A 9 -10.15 -9.35 11.74
N ARG A 10 -9.15 -8.84 12.47
CA ARG A 10 -9.09 -7.42 12.80
C ARG A 10 -8.55 -6.64 11.61
N VAL A 11 -9.29 -5.63 11.18
CA VAL A 11 -8.95 -4.77 10.05
C VAL A 11 -8.63 -3.36 10.55
N ALA A 12 -7.60 -2.73 9.97
CA ALA A 12 -7.26 -1.34 10.21
C ALA A 12 -7.31 -0.53 8.90
N ALA A 13 -8.13 0.51 8.87
CA ALA A 13 -8.10 1.52 7.82
C ALA A 13 -7.16 2.65 8.26
N ILE A 14 -6.12 2.90 7.48
CA ILE A 14 -5.13 3.93 7.77
C ILE A 14 -5.60 5.26 7.19
N GLN A 15 -5.48 6.31 8.02
CA GLN A 15 -5.60 7.70 7.58
C GLN A 15 -4.26 8.39 7.75
N MET A 16 -3.81 9.13 6.74
CA MET A 16 -2.59 9.92 6.76
C MET A 16 -2.72 11.16 5.89
N VAL A 17 -1.87 12.16 6.14
CA VAL A 17 -1.73 13.33 5.28
C VAL A 17 -0.59 13.05 4.29
N SER A 18 -0.94 12.89 3.01
CA SER A 18 0.04 12.60 1.96
C SER A 18 0.49 13.90 1.30
N GLY A 19 1.80 14.03 1.06
CA GLY A 19 2.41 15.14 0.34
C GLY A 19 3.00 14.73 -1.01
N ASP A 20 3.83 15.60 -1.59
CA ASP A 20 4.51 15.38 -2.87
C ASP A 20 5.82 14.57 -2.75
N ARG A 21 6.32 14.33 -1.53
CA ARG A 21 7.55 13.58 -1.26
C ARG A 21 7.27 12.13 -0.92
N VAL A 22 7.56 11.23 -1.87
CA VAL A 22 7.33 9.79 -1.74
C VAL A 22 7.97 9.24 -0.46
N GLU A 23 9.23 9.53 -0.18
CA GLU A 23 9.95 8.95 0.96
C GLU A 23 9.30 9.32 2.31
N GLN A 24 8.81 10.57 2.45
CA GLN A 24 8.15 11.03 3.67
C GLN A 24 6.79 10.34 3.87
N ASN A 25 6.08 10.13 2.78
CA ASN A 25 4.81 9.41 2.78
C ASN A 25 5.01 7.93 3.14
N LEU A 26 5.99 7.26 2.53
CA LEU A 26 6.32 5.87 2.85
C LEU A 26 6.74 5.70 4.31
N GLN A 27 7.52 6.64 4.86
CA GLN A 27 7.90 6.61 6.27
C GLN A 27 6.67 6.77 7.20
N SER A 28 5.74 7.65 6.85
CA SER A 28 4.50 7.86 7.61
C SER A 28 3.60 6.61 7.55
N ALA A 29 3.45 6.02 6.36
CA ALA A 29 2.72 4.78 6.16
C ALA A 29 3.33 3.62 6.97
N ALA A 30 4.66 3.45 6.97
CA ALA A 30 5.33 2.42 7.75
C ALA A 30 5.04 2.52 9.25
N ASN A 31 5.08 3.73 9.81
CA ASN A 31 4.80 3.97 11.23
C ASN A 31 3.33 3.63 11.57
N LEU A 32 2.40 4.00 10.68
CA LEU A 32 0.97 3.74 10.86
C LEU A 32 0.62 2.25 10.69
N ILE A 33 1.24 1.56 9.73
CA ILE A 33 1.14 0.10 9.55
C ILE A 33 1.64 -0.60 10.82
N ALA A 34 2.83 -0.25 11.31
CA ALA A 34 3.39 -0.85 12.51
C ALA A 34 2.49 -0.65 13.74
N SER A 35 1.91 0.56 13.90
CA SER A 35 0.96 0.85 14.96
C SER A 35 -0.31 -0.01 14.84
N ALA A 36 -0.89 -0.12 13.65
CA ALA A 36 -2.06 -0.96 13.41
C ALA A 36 -1.78 -2.44 13.73
N VAL A 37 -0.63 -2.96 13.29
CA VAL A 37 -0.18 -4.33 13.57
C VAL A 37 0.02 -4.55 15.07
N ALA A 38 0.57 -3.58 15.80
CA ALA A 38 0.71 -3.65 17.26
C ALA A 38 -0.64 -3.75 17.99
N THR A 39 -1.74 -3.29 17.37
CA THR A 39 -3.10 -3.53 17.88
C THR A 39 -3.70 -4.86 17.46
N GLY A 40 -2.95 -5.71 16.74
CA GLY A 40 -3.40 -7.02 16.27
C GLY A 40 -4.17 -6.99 14.95
N ALA A 41 -4.03 -5.93 14.15
CA ALA A 41 -4.59 -5.91 12.80
C ALA A 41 -3.91 -6.97 11.92
N GLN A 42 -4.71 -7.77 11.21
CA GLN A 42 -4.26 -8.79 10.25
C GLN A 42 -4.46 -8.33 8.81
N ILE A 43 -5.34 -7.36 8.60
CA ILE A 43 -5.59 -6.70 7.32
C ILE A 43 -5.39 -5.19 7.53
N VAL A 44 -4.56 -4.57 6.71
CA VAL A 44 -4.31 -3.13 6.75
C VAL A 44 -4.67 -2.53 5.39
N VAL A 45 -5.39 -1.41 5.40
CA VAL A 45 -5.83 -0.70 4.20
C VAL A 45 -5.23 0.69 4.19
N LEU A 46 -4.41 0.99 3.19
CA LEU A 46 -3.85 2.33 2.96
C LEU A 46 -4.84 3.22 2.17
N PRO A 47 -4.80 4.54 2.37
CA PRO A 47 -5.68 5.45 1.65
C PRO A 47 -5.30 5.58 0.16
N GLU A 48 -6.22 6.14 -0.62
CA GLU A 48 -5.93 6.54 -2.01
C GLU A 48 -4.74 7.52 -2.05
N ASN A 49 -3.85 7.37 -3.04
CA ASN A 49 -2.69 8.24 -3.25
C ASN A 49 -1.75 8.35 -2.03
N PHE A 50 -1.72 7.34 -1.14
CA PHE A 50 -0.89 7.37 0.07
C PHE A 50 0.58 7.66 -0.23
N ALA A 51 1.09 7.17 -1.36
CA ALA A 51 2.51 7.29 -1.73
C ALA A 51 2.85 8.68 -2.29
N VAL A 52 1.91 9.37 -2.94
CA VAL A 52 2.11 10.72 -3.46
C VAL A 52 0.78 11.42 -3.75
N LEU A 53 0.63 12.61 -3.18
CA LEU A 53 -0.45 13.53 -3.49
C LEU A 53 0.16 14.88 -3.91
N SER A 54 0.16 15.12 -5.23
CA SER A 54 0.63 16.37 -5.82
C SER A 54 -0.52 17.08 -6.53
N ALA A 55 -0.53 18.42 -6.45
CA ALA A 55 -1.42 19.27 -7.24
C ALA A 55 -1.06 19.27 -8.74
N ASP A 56 0.17 18.89 -9.09
CA ASP A 56 0.61 18.73 -10.47
C ASP A 56 0.40 17.28 -10.95
N ALA A 57 -0.53 17.11 -11.88
CA ALA A 57 -0.81 15.82 -12.51
C ALA A 57 0.39 15.28 -13.32
N GLN A 58 1.26 16.14 -13.86
CA GLN A 58 2.44 15.71 -14.61
C GLN A 58 3.53 15.16 -13.69
N ALA A 59 3.64 15.65 -12.46
CA ALA A 59 4.51 15.07 -11.44
C ALA A 59 4.22 13.58 -11.21
N LYS A 60 2.94 13.16 -11.31
CA LYS A 60 2.56 11.73 -11.20
C LYS A 60 3.11 10.88 -12.35
N VAL A 61 3.32 11.46 -13.54
CA VAL A 61 3.90 10.75 -14.70
C VAL A 61 5.36 10.41 -14.44
N GLY A 62 6.13 11.35 -13.88
CA GLY A 62 7.54 11.11 -13.51
C GLY A 62 7.72 10.10 -12.38
N LEU A 63 6.71 9.94 -11.54
CA LEU A 63 6.69 8.98 -10.41
C LEU A 63 6.01 7.66 -10.76
N ALA A 64 5.51 7.50 -11.98
CA ALA A 64 4.82 6.29 -12.39
C ALA A 64 5.79 5.11 -12.47
N GLU A 65 5.54 4.09 -11.67
CA GLU A 65 6.40 2.91 -11.62
C GLU A 65 6.07 1.93 -12.75
N THR A 66 7.07 1.14 -13.14
CA THR A 66 6.83 0.01 -14.03
C THR A 66 6.08 -1.07 -13.23
N PRO A 67 5.00 -1.67 -13.75
CA PRO A 67 4.33 -2.76 -13.05
C PRO A 67 5.31 -3.88 -12.68
N GLY A 68 5.34 -4.25 -11.40
CA GLY A 68 6.27 -5.24 -10.84
C GLY A 68 7.65 -4.69 -10.45
N ALA A 69 7.92 -3.40 -10.66
CA ALA A 69 9.21 -2.79 -10.35
C ALA A 69 9.09 -1.33 -9.91
N GLY A 70 9.59 -1.03 -8.72
CA GLY A 70 9.72 0.34 -8.21
C GLY A 70 9.71 0.41 -6.69
N PRO A 71 10.21 1.51 -6.11
CA PRO A 71 10.34 1.67 -4.67
C PRO A 71 9.01 1.61 -3.90
N ILE A 72 7.91 2.14 -4.42
CA ILE A 72 6.58 2.11 -3.79
C ILE A 72 6.04 0.69 -3.79
N GLN A 73 6.13 -0.03 -4.91
CA GLN A 73 5.76 -1.44 -4.96
C GLN A 73 6.60 -2.26 -3.98
N GLN A 74 7.93 -2.13 -4.03
CA GLN A 74 8.83 -2.86 -3.14
C GLN A 74 8.53 -2.58 -1.67
N PHE A 75 8.28 -1.31 -1.32
CA PHE A 75 7.84 -0.91 0.01
C PHE A 75 6.60 -1.70 0.46
N LEU A 76 5.57 -1.79 -0.38
CA LEU A 76 4.33 -2.49 -0.03
C LEU A 76 4.58 -3.99 0.19
N LEU A 77 5.38 -4.64 -0.68
CA LEU A 77 5.74 -6.06 -0.53
C LEU A 77 6.51 -6.29 0.79
N ASP A 78 7.45 -5.41 1.09
CA ASP A 78 8.28 -5.50 2.30
C ASP A 78 7.48 -5.24 3.57
N GLN A 79 6.53 -4.29 3.58
CA GLN A 79 5.66 -4.06 4.75
C GLN A 79 4.76 -5.27 5.03
N ALA A 80 4.14 -5.84 3.99
CA ALA A 80 3.30 -7.02 4.14
C ALA A 80 4.10 -8.20 4.70
N ARG A 81 5.29 -8.48 4.12
CA ARG A 81 6.19 -9.54 4.57
C ARG A 81 6.72 -9.32 5.98
N LYS A 82 7.20 -8.11 6.28
CA LYS A 82 7.78 -7.76 7.58
C LYS A 82 6.79 -7.97 8.72
N HIS A 83 5.52 -7.65 8.48
CA HIS A 83 4.48 -7.69 9.51
C HIS A 83 3.59 -8.95 9.45
N GLY A 84 3.73 -9.79 8.41
CA GLY A 84 2.91 -10.99 8.23
C GLY A 84 1.42 -10.67 8.08
N ILE A 85 1.09 -9.61 7.33
CA ILE A 85 -0.30 -9.12 7.16
C ILE A 85 -0.74 -9.12 5.71
N TYR A 86 -2.06 -9.10 5.51
CA TYR A 86 -2.64 -8.69 4.24
C TYR A 86 -2.64 -7.16 4.13
N LEU A 87 -2.12 -6.65 3.02
CA LEU A 87 -2.02 -5.21 2.78
C LEU A 87 -2.80 -4.83 1.51
N VAL A 88 -3.77 -3.94 1.67
CA VAL A 88 -4.44 -3.25 0.56
C VAL A 88 -3.71 -1.93 0.34
N GLY A 89 -2.91 -1.85 -0.72
CA GLY A 89 -1.89 -0.82 -0.93
C GLY A 89 -2.39 0.56 -1.35
N GLY A 90 -3.65 0.91 -1.09
CA GLY A 90 -4.23 2.17 -1.56
C GLY A 90 -4.13 2.29 -3.09
N THR A 91 -3.91 3.49 -3.62
CA THR A 91 -3.55 3.64 -5.05
C THR A 91 -2.16 4.20 -5.24
N ILE A 92 -1.44 3.60 -6.20
CA ILE A 92 -0.09 4.00 -6.61
C ILE A 92 -0.07 4.36 -8.11
N PRO A 93 0.78 5.29 -8.54
CA PRO A 93 0.94 5.62 -9.94
C PRO A 93 1.74 4.53 -10.66
N LEU A 94 1.12 3.84 -11.61
CA LEU A 94 1.80 2.91 -12.51
C LEU A 94 1.83 3.43 -13.94
N ALA A 95 2.89 3.11 -14.66
CA ALA A 95 3.04 3.46 -16.08
C ALA A 95 1.89 2.87 -16.90
N ALA A 96 1.26 3.70 -17.74
CA ALA A 96 0.27 3.24 -18.71
C ALA A 96 0.95 2.80 -20.01
N LYS A 97 0.27 1.97 -20.81
CA LYS A 97 0.70 1.66 -22.18
C LYS A 97 0.71 2.90 -23.08
N THR A 98 -0.12 3.90 -22.76
CA THR A 98 -0.19 5.16 -23.49
C THR A 98 0.88 6.12 -22.93
N PRO A 99 1.81 6.63 -23.77
CA PRO A 99 2.80 7.61 -23.35
C PRO A 99 2.16 8.84 -22.69
N GLY A 100 2.78 9.34 -21.62
CA GLY A 100 2.30 10.52 -20.89
C GLY A 100 1.03 10.29 -20.04
N LYS A 101 0.58 9.05 -19.89
CA LYS A 101 -0.54 8.69 -18.99
C LYS A 101 -0.08 7.79 -17.85
N VAL A 102 -0.77 7.94 -16.72
CA VAL A 102 -0.60 7.11 -15.52
C VAL A 102 -1.87 6.33 -15.29
N ARG A 103 -1.74 5.12 -14.77
CA ARG A 103 -2.85 4.35 -14.21
C ARG A 103 -2.69 4.30 -12.71
N ALA A 104 -3.67 4.82 -11.98
CA ALA A 104 -3.84 4.47 -10.59
C ALA A 104 -4.06 2.96 -10.50
N ALA A 105 -3.37 2.30 -9.58
CA ALA A 105 -3.55 0.88 -9.32
C ALA A 105 -3.53 0.61 -7.82
N CYS A 106 -4.38 -0.31 -7.38
CA CYS A 106 -4.35 -0.86 -6.03
C CYS A 106 -3.78 -2.27 -6.06
N LEU A 107 -2.74 -2.53 -5.26
CA LEU A 107 -2.18 -3.86 -5.09
C LEU A 107 -2.71 -4.48 -3.80
N ILE A 108 -3.16 -5.73 -3.88
CA ILE A 108 -3.50 -6.55 -2.73
C ILE A 108 -2.35 -7.52 -2.52
N ILE A 109 -1.71 -7.45 -1.37
CA ILE A 109 -0.48 -8.18 -1.07
C ILE A 109 -0.71 -9.10 0.12
N GLY A 110 -0.29 -10.34 -0.01
CA GLY A 110 -0.37 -11.36 1.03
C GLY A 110 0.77 -11.25 2.06
N PRO A 111 0.66 -11.98 3.18
CA PRO A 111 1.63 -11.94 4.27
C PRO A 111 3.04 -12.42 3.88
N ASP A 112 3.19 -13.17 2.79
CA ASP A 112 4.50 -13.60 2.28
C ASP A 112 5.18 -12.55 1.37
N GLY A 113 4.46 -11.45 1.08
CA GLY A 113 4.86 -10.41 0.13
C GLY A 113 4.45 -10.72 -1.31
N ASP A 114 3.57 -11.70 -1.55
CA ASP A 114 3.05 -12.02 -2.88
C ASP A 114 1.88 -11.10 -3.27
N ILE A 115 1.84 -10.69 -4.54
CA ILE A 115 0.70 -9.92 -5.08
C ILE A 115 -0.46 -10.88 -5.35
N LEU A 116 -1.53 -10.76 -4.56
CA LEU A 116 -2.75 -11.56 -4.67
C LEU A 116 -3.75 -10.99 -5.68
N GLY A 117 -3.67 -9.68 -5.94
CA GLY A 117 -4.59 -9.01 -6.83
C GLY A 117 -4.16 -7.59 -7.17
N ARG A 118 -4.74 -7.07 -8.26
CA ARG A 118 -4.57 -5.70 -8.72
C ARG A 118 -5.89 -5.16 -9.27
N TYR A 119 -6.26 -3.96 -8.85
CA TYR A 119 -7.36 -3.17 -9.42
C TYR A 119 -6.80 -1.94 -10.13
#